data_AF-A0A1F3F0Q8-F1
#
_entry.id   AF-A0A1F3F0Q8-F1
#
_cell.length_a   1.000
_cell.length_b   1.000
_cell.length_c   1.000
_cell.angle_alpha   90.00
_cell.angle_beta   90.00
_cell.angle_gamma   90.00
#
_symmetry.space_group_name_H-M   'P 1'
#
loop_
_entity.id
_entity.type
_entity.pdbx_description
1 polymer ?
#
loop_
_entity_poly.entity_id
_entity_poly.type
_entity_poly.pdbx_seq_one_letter_code
_entity_poly.pdbx_strand_id
1 'polypeptide(L)'
;MRKHIVLLYMLVFTVVYGHAQYDGNKYYYYYKTEKQFLELNTDFVFVSVTGDEAKNANLLRVGEGMFKKERLSDKMKQKLNLSEDFYWAELKLEENTANAIYNEKVIALKQNRSVQIASPYFKSASCKKIGLTNFFYVKLKSTADVAILEQYAKQTNSIIVKQDDFMPLWYVLSCTKVSDKNAMELANQFFESDLFQYAEPDLMLDNILNCVNDTYFPQQWGLRNTGQFGGNAGIDIRACDTWNLSTGSNINVAVVDEGIQ
;
A
#
# COMPACT_ATOMS: atom_id res chain seq x y z
N MET A 1 -10.27 75.64 23.14
CA MET A 1 -9.21 74.61 23.32
C MET A 1 -9.76 73.25 22.93
N ARG A 2 -9.42 72.75 21.74
CA ARG A 2 -9.84 71.42 21.26
C ARG A 2 -9.04 70.34 22.00
N LYS A 3 -9.73 69.42 22.69
CA LYS A 3 -9.12 68.23 23.29
C LYS A 3 -9.07 67.12 22.24
N HIS A 4 -7.87 66.66 21.90
CA HIS A 4 -7.67 65.49 21.05
C HIS A 4 -7.79 64.22 21.90
N ILE A 5 -8.75 63.35 21.56
CA ILE A 5 -8.86 62.00 22.12
C ILE A 5 -8.04 61.08 21.21
N VAL A 6 -6.96 60.52 21.74
CA VAL A 6 -6.17 59.48 21.06
C VAL A 6 -6.78 58.13 21.47
N LEU A 7 -7.43 57.45 20.53
CA LEU A 7 -7.87 56.06 20.71
C LEU A 7 -6.67 55.13 20.49
N LEU A 8 -6.26 54.45 21.56
CA LEU A 8 -5.23 53.40 21.53
C LEU A 8 -5.91 52.06 21.22
N TYR A 9 -5.70 51.51 20.01
CA TYR A 9 -6.15 50.17 19.66
C TYR A 9 -5.19 49.13 20.26
N MET A 10 -5.60 48.42 21.31
CA MET A 10 -4.92 47.20 21.75
C MET A 10 -5.30 46.03 20.85
N LEU A 11 -4.31 45.48 20.16
CA LEU A 11 -4.43 44.31 19.30
C LEU A 11 -4.31 43.06 20.18
N VAL A 12 -5.43 42.41 20.48
CA VAL A 12 -5.46 41.16 21.25
C VAL A 12 -5.11 40.00 20.30
N PHE A 13 -3.90 39.47 20.43
CA PHE A 13 -3.52 38.21 19.80
C PHE A 13 -4.14 37.05 20.58
N THR A 14 -5.25 36.50 20.09
CA THR A 14 -5.75 35.21 20.56
C THR A 14 -4.91 34.10 19.93
N VAL A 15 -4.07 33.46 20.74
CA VAL A 15 -3.41 32.20 20.36
C VAL A 15 -4.48 31.12 20.32
N VAL A 16 -4.89 30.74 19.11
CA VAL A 16 -5.74 29.57 18.89
C VAL A 16 -4.86 28.34 19.04
N TYR A 17 -5.04 27.61 20.14
CA TYR A 17 -4.54 26.25 20.26
C TYR A 17 -5.33 25.38 19.28
N GLY A 18 -4.71 25.05 18.15
CA GLY A 18 -5.26 24.07 17.22
C GLY A 18 -5.28 22.70 17.87
N HIS A 19 -6.47 22.21 18.24
CA HIS A 19 -6.65 20.80 18.53
C HIS A 19 -6.34 20.01 17.25
N ALA A 20 -5.39 19.08 17.32
CA ALA A 20 -5.07 18.17 16.23
C ALA A 20 -6.33 17.37 15.86
N GLN A 21 -6.93 17.74 14.74
CA GLN A 21 -8.07 17.04 14.17
C GLN A 21 -7.62 15.65 13.73
N TYR A 22 -8.42 14.63 14.06
CA TYR A 22 -8.22 13.25 13.61
C TYR A 22 -8.09 13.22 12.08
N ASP A 23 -6.92 12.87 11.58
CA ASP A 23 -6.53 12.97 10.17
C ASP A 23 -6.96 11.73 9.36
N GLY A 24 -8.23 11.37 9.47
CA GLY A 24 -8.82 10.23 8.74
C GLY A 24 -8.86 10.39 7.22
N ASN A 25 -8.46 11.55 6.70
CA ASN A 25 -8.50 11.90 5.28
C ASN A 25 -7.12 11.95 4.60
N LYS A 26 -6.02 11.73 5.34
CA LYS A 26 -4.67 11.86 4.78
C LYS A 26 -4.23 10.69 3.92
N TYR A 27 -4.60 9.47 4.28
CA TYR A 27 -4.17 8.28 3.57
C TYR A 27 -5.32 7.76 2.71
N TYR A 28 -5.17 7.89 1.39
CA TYR A 28 -6.15 7.44 0.43
C TYR A 28 -5.48 6.91 -0.83
N TYR A 29 -6.21 6.08 -1.58
CA TYR A 29 -5.85 5.74 -2.95
C TYR A 29 -7.08 5.83 -3.85
N TYR A 30 -6.88 5.95 -5.16
CA TYR A 30 -7.97 5.89 -6.12
C TYR A 30 -8.26 4.45 -6.49
N TYR A 31 -9.52 4.04 -6.34
CA TYR A 31 -10.05 2.84 -6.98
C TYR A 31 -11.05 3.29 -8.04
N LYS A 32 -10.74 2.99 -9.31
CA LYS A 32 -11.41 3.56 -10.48
C LYS A 32 -11.32 5.09 -10.47
N THR A 33 -12.33 5.78 -9.93
CA THR A 33 -12.40 7.25 -9.85
C THR A 33 -12.71 7.74 -8.44
N GLU A 34 -12.85 6.83 -7.47
CA GLU A 34 -13.26 7.15 -6.11
C GLU A 34 -12.10 7.01 -5.14
N LYS A 35 -12.02 7.94 -4.18
CA LYS A 35 -11.04 7.87 -3.10
C LYS A 35 -11.46 6.81 -2.09
N GLN A 36 -10.57 5.86 -1.85
CA GLN A 36 -10.66 4.88 -0.78
C GLN A 36 -9.74 5.32 0.35
N PHE A 37 -10.31 5.64 1.50
CA PHE A 37 -9.56 6.11 2.66
C PHE A 37 -9.11 4.94 3.53
N LEU A 38 -7.89 5.05 4.04
CA LEU A 38 -7.27 4.09 4.94
C LEU A 38 -6.84 4.78 6.22
N GLU A 39 -6.91 4.06 7.34
CA GLU A 39 -6.39 4.54 8.61
C GLU A 39 -4.94 4.06 8.77
N LEU A 40 -4.06 4.89 9.31
CA LEU A 40 -2.69 4.50 9.61
C LEU A 40 -2.67 3.37 10.65
N ASN A 41 -1.90 2.32 10.38
CA ASN A 41 -1.56 1.31 11.37
C ASN A 41 -0.15 1.61 11.87
N THR A 42 -0.06 2.06 13.12
CA THR A 42 1.21 2.46 13.75
C THR A 42 1.96 1.29 14.40
N ASP A 43 1.40 0.08 14.37
CA ASP A 43 2.02 -1.11 14.95
C ASP A 43 3.05 -1.73 14.01
N PHE A 44 3.07 -1.35 12.72
CA PHE A 44 3.95 -1.95 11.72
C PHE A 44 4.57 -0.92 10.78
N VAL A 45 5.79 -1.23 10.33
CA VAL A 45 6.47 -0.53 9.23
C VAL A 45 7.14 -1.55 8.33
N PHE A 46 6.96 -1.40 7.02
CA PHE A 46 7.69 -2.17 6.01
C PHE A 46 9.05 -1.53 5.81
N VAL A 47 10.10 -2.33 5.83
CA VAL A 47 11.46 -1.87 5.55
C VAL A 47 12.12 -2.78 4.53
N SER A 48 12.75 -2.19 3.51
CA SER A 48 13.68 -2.90 2.64
C SER A 48 15.09 -2.32 2.76
N VAL A 49 16.08 -3.19 2.62
CA VAL A 49 17.52 -2.91 2.79
C VAL A 49 18.33 -3.67 1.74
N THR A 50 19.55 -3.22 1.47
CA THR A 50 20.50 -3.85 0.54
C THR A 50 21.79 -4.25 1.25
N GLY A 51 22.38 -5.38 0.82
CA GLY A 51 23.73 -5.78 1.21
C GLY A 51 23.87 -6.63 2.46
N ASP A 52 25.10 -7.01 2.79
CA ASP A 52 25.39 -7.91 3.92
C ASP A 52 25.15 -7.28 5.30
N GLU A 53 25.18 -5.95 5.40
CA GLU A 53 24.80 -5.24 6.62
C GLU A 53 23.34 -5.54 7.00
N ALA A 54 22.43 -5.70 6.04
CA ALA A 54 21.03 -6.07 6.25
C ALA A 54 20.79 -7.32 7.13
N LYS A 55 21.78 -8.21 7.21
CA LYS A 55 21.69 -9.47 7.98
C LYS A 55 21.83 -9.27 9.49
N ASN A 56 22.33 -8.12 9.94
CA ASN A 56 22.41 -7.80 11.36
C ASN A 56 21.09 -7.18 11.82
N ALA A 57 20.22 -8.01 12.42
CA ALA A 57 18.94 -7.60 13.01
C ALA A 57 19.05 -6.40 13.99
N ASN A 58 20.26 -6.12 14.50
CA ASN A 58 20.57 -5.01 15.39
C ASN A 58 20.67 -3.62 14.70
N LEU A 59 20.65 -3.52 13.36
CA LEU A 59 20.85 -2.24 12.66
C LEU A 59 19.68 -1.26 12.77
N LEU A 60 18.47 -1.75 13.08
CA LEU A 60 17.28 -0.92 13.23
C LEU A 60 16.68 -1.21 14.60
N ARG A 61 17.20 -0.57 15.66
CA ARG A 61 16.62 -0.57 17.02
C ARG A 61 15.24 0.13 17.07
N VAL A 62 14.38 -0.13 16.09
CA VAL A 62 13.11 0.54 15.84
C VAL A 62 11.93 -0.41 16.08
N GLY A 63 12.13 -1.73 15.91
CA GLY A 63 11.13 -2.76 16.19
C GLY A 63 11.69 -4.18 16.02
N GLU A 64 10.88 -5.19 16.34
CA GLU A 64 11.22 -6.60 16.17
C GLU A 64 10.70 -7.12 14.82
N GLY A 65 11.53 -7.83 14.05
CA GLY A 65 11.12 -8.42 12.78
C GLY A 65 12.19 -9.33 12.18
N MET A 66 11.77 -10.37 11.47
CA MET A 66 12.68 -11.25 10.74
C MET A 66 12.82 -10.78 9.30
N PHE A 67 14.05 -10.47 8.87
CA PHE A 67 14.34 -10.14 7.48
C PHE A 67 14.21 -11.37 6.59
N LYS A 68 13.34 -11.27 5.59
CA LYS A 68 13.20 -12.24 4.51
C LYS A 68 14.08 -11.80 3.34
N LYS A 69 14.79 -12.76 2.75
CA LYS A 69 15.58 -12.53 1.54
C LYS A 69 14.69 -12.71 0.32
N GLU A 70 14.63 -11.69 -0.53
CA GLU A 70 13.97 -11.82 -1.83
C GLU A 70 15.02 -12.04 -2.92
N ARG A 71 14.83 -13.06 -3.74
CA ARG A 71 15.73 -13.33 -4.89
C ARG A 71 15.17 -12.66 -6.13
N LEU A 72 15.70 -11.49 -6.47
CA LEU A 72 15.44 -10.86 -7.77
C LEU A 72 16.27 -11.50 -8.88
N SER A 73 15.69 -11.59 -10.07
CA SER A 73 16.46 -11.83 -11.29
C SER A 73 17.44 -10.67 -11.56
N ASP A 74 18.58 -10.95 -12.20
CA ASP A 74 19.57 -9.92 -12.53
C ASP A 74 18.99 -8.80 -13.41
N LYS A 75 18.03 -9.14 -14.28
CA LYS A 75 17.27 -8.17 -15.09
C LYS A 75 16.45 -7.20 -14.22
N MET A 76 15.86 -7.67 -13.13
CA MET A 76 15.13 -6.81 -12.19
C MET A 76 16.08 -5.95 -11.35
N LYS A 77 17.22 -6.49 -10.92
CA LYS A 77 18.26 -5.73 -10.22
C LYS A 77 18.75 -4.55 -11.06
N GLN A 78 19.06 -4.79 -12.33
CA GLN A 78 19.48 -3.74 -13.25
C GLN A 78 18.41 -2.64 -13.40
N LYS A 79 17.14 -3.03 -13.56
CA LYS A 79 16.04 -2.06 -13.72
C LYS A 79 15.78 -1.22 -12.47
N LEU A 80 15.85 -1.83 -11.29
CA LEU A 80 15.71 -1.15 -10.00
C LEU A 80 17.00 -0.43 -9.57
N ASN A 81 18.05 -0.48 -10.39
CA ASN A 81 19.38 0.06 -10.10
C ASN A 81 19.96 -0.47 -8.77
N LEU A 82 19.77 -1.77 -8.52
CA LEU A 82 20.28 -2.48 -7.35
C LEU A 82 21.57 -3.22 -7.71
N SER A 83 22.61 -3.03 -6.91
CA SER A 83 23.90 -3.73 -7.06
C SER A 83 23.96 -5.07 -6.31
N GLU A 84 23.01 -5.32 -5.41
CA GLU A 84 23.04 -6.43 -4.45
C GLU A 84 21.63 -7.02 -4.25
N ASP A 85 21.56 -8.20 -3.61
CA ASP A 85 20.28 -8.75 -3.17
C ASP A 85 19.62 -7.82 -2.15
N PHE A 86 18.29 -7.75 -2.18
CA PHE A 86 17.53 -6.98 -1.21
C PHE A 86 16.90 -7.90 -0.16
N TYR A 87 16.78 -7.36 1.04
CA TYR A 87 16.10 -8.00 2.16
C TYR A 87 14.96 -7.08 2.58
N TRP A 88 13.85 -7.68 3.03
CA TRP A 88 12.73 -6.92 3.54
C TRP A 88 12.24 -7.50 4.85
N ALA A 89 11.67 -6.65 5.70
CA ALA A 89 11.07 -7.04 6.95
C ALA A 89 9.82 -6.21 7.23
N GLU A 90 8.92 -6.82 7.96
CA GLU A 90 7.81 -6.14 8.62
C GLU A 90 8.25 -5.97 10.07
N LEU A 91 8.55 -4.74 10.47
CA LEU A 91 8.98 -4.46 11.85
C LEU A 91 7.72 -4.21 12.68
N LYS A 92 7.50 -5.05 13.70
CA LYS A 92 6.49 -4.79 14.73
C LYS A 92 7.02 -3.71 15.66
N LEU A 93 6.28 -2.61 15.77
CA LEU A 93 6.50 -1.51 16.68
C LEU A 93 5.70 -1.74 17.97
N GLU A 94 5.95 -0.90 18.98
CA GLU A 94 5.17 -0.90 20.22
C GLU A 94 3.69 -0.59 19.93
N GLU A 95 2.80 -1.36 20.56
CA GLU A 95 1.36 -1.20 20.37
C GLU A 95 0.88 0.19 20.81
N ASN A 96 -0.03 0.78 20.03
CA ASN A 96 -0.56 2.13 20.25
C ASN A 96 0.48 3.25 20.20
N THR A 97 1.54 3.09 19.40
CA THR A 97 2.47 4.18 19.10
C THR A 97 1.69 5.39 18.54
N ALA A 98 1.81 6.56 19.18
CA ALA A 98 1.17 7.78 18.70
C ALA A 98 1.66 8.17 17.30
N ASN A 99 0.78 8.69 16.44
CA ASN A 99 1.09 9.02 15.04
C ASN A 99 2.36 9.88 14.86
N ALA A 100 2.61 10.84 15.77
CA ALA A 100 3.81 11.68 15.72
C ALA A 100 5.09 10.85 15.92
N ILE A 101 5.12 10.01 16.95
CA ILE A 101 6.24 9.11 17.27
C ILE A 101 6.46 8.11 16.14
N TYR A 102 5.38 7.58 15.57
CA TYR A 102 5.45 6.68 14.42
C TYR A 102 6.15 7.36 13.22
N ASN A 103 5.73 8.58 12.88
CA ASN A 103 6.30 9.32 11.77
C ASN A 103 7.79 9.63 12.00
N GLU A 104 8.18 9.98 13.22
CA GLU A 104 9.60 10.17 13.58
C GLU A 104 10.41 8.89 13.38
N LYS A 105 9.89 7.73 13.80
CA LYS A 105 10.52 6.42 13.55
C LYS A 105 10.68 6.14 12.06
N VAL A 106 9.64 6.37 11.25
CA VAL A 106 9.70 6.19 9.78
C VAL A 106 10.72 7.15 9.14
N ILE A 107 10.79 8.40 9.58
CA ILE A 107 11.78 9.37 9.10
C ILE A 107 13.20 8.90 9.43
N ALA A 108 13.44 8.44 10.66
CA ALA A 108 14.74 7.91 11.08
C ALA A 108 15.16 6.69 10.23
N LEU A 109 14.22 5.80 9.91
CA LEU A 109 14.46 4.67 9.01
C LEU A 109 14.88 5.13 7.61
N LYS A 110 14.17 6.11 7.02
CA LYS A 110 14.49 6.65 5.69
C LYS A 110 15.87 7.34 5.63
N GLN A 111 16.33 7.92 6.74
CA GLN A 111 17.65 8.55 6.85
C GLN A 111 18.79 7.53 6.96
N ASN A 112 18.50 6.29 7.37
CA ASN A 112 19.52 5.24 7.42
C ASN A 112 20.03 4.92 6.01
N ARG A 113 21.36 4.90 5.83
CA ARG A 113 21.98 4.76 4.51
C ARG A 113 21.67 3.40 3.85
N SER A 114 21.54 2.34 4.65
CA SER A 114 21.32 0.97 4.19
C SER A 114 19.85 0.63 3.92
N VAL A 115 18.91 1.47 4.38
CA VAL A 115 17.47 1.35 4.11
C VAL A 115 17.14 1.91 2.73
N GLN A 116 16.52 1.11 1.87
CA GLN A 116 16.07 1.56 0.55
C GLN A 116 14.65 2.12 0.59
N ILE A 117 13.74 1.43 1.28
CA ILE A 117 12.34 1.84 1.44
C ILE A 117 11.94 1.68 2.89
N ALA A 118 11.20 2.66 3.41
CA ALA A 118 10.41 2.52 4.63
C ALA A 118 8.99 3.01 4.33
N SER A 119 8.02 2.08 4.38
CA SER A 119 6.63 2.31 3.99
C SER A 119 5.68 1.99 5.14
N PRO A 120 4.60 2.77 5.30
CA PRO A 120 3.65 2.53 6.37
C PRO A 120 2.78 1.30 6.15
N TYR A 121 2.18 0.83 7.24
CA TYR A 121 1.02 -0.04 7.19
C TYR A 121 -0.24 0.77 7.46
N PHE A 122 -1.36 0.22 7.00
CA PHE A 122 -2.68 0.77 7.14
C PHE A 122 -3.66 -0.28 7.67
N LYS A 123 -4.88 0.19 7.96
CA LYS A 123 -6.04 -0.63 8.30
C LYS A 123 -7.30 0.01 7.74
N SER A 124 -8.32 -0.81 7.60
CA SER A 124 -9.68 -0.45 7.21
C SER A 124 -10.68 -1.13 8.15
N ALA A 125 -11.98 -0.90 7.93
CA ALA A 125 -13.03 -1.60 8.66
C ALA A 125 -12.96 -3.14 8.51
N SER A 126 -12.44 -3.64 7.38
CA SER A 126 -12.41 -5.07 7.05
C SER A 126 -11.03 -5.71 7.19
N CYS A 127 -9.93 -4.95 7.14
CA CYS A 127 -8.58 -5.48 7.20
C CYS A 127 -7.75 -4.68 8.21
N LYS A 128 -7.20 -5.36 9.23
CA LYS A 128 -6.42 -4.71 10.29
C LYS A 128 -4.96 -4.45 9.89
N LYS A 129 -4.46 -5.06 8.81
CA LYS A 129 -3.06 -4.99 8.42
C LYS A 129 -2.90 -4.98 6.90
N ILE A 130 -2.68 -3.77 6.38
CA ILE A 130 -2.54 -3.46 4.96
C ILE A 130 -1.15 -2.85 4.75
N GLY A 131 -0.17 -3.61 4.29
CA GLY A 131 1.16 -3.10 4.01
C GLY A 131 1.21 -2.34 2.69
N LEU A 132 1.93 -1.21 2.65
CA LEU A 132 2.24 -0.53 1.39
C LEU A 132 3.57 -1.01 0.85
N THR A 133 3.60 -1.54 -0.37
CA THR A 133 4.86 -1.87 -1.03
C THR A 133 5.51 -0.62 -1.64
N ASN A 134 6.65 -0.79 -2.29
CA ASN A 134 7.27 0.25 -3.10
C ASN A 134 6.69 0.33 -4.52
N PHE A 135 5.77 -0.57 -4.90
CA PHE A 135 5.23 -0.64 -6.24
C PHE A 135 3.88 0.08 -6.37
N PHE A 136 3.60 0.54 -7.59
CA PHE A 136 2.29 1.02 -7.99
C PHE A 136 2.08 0.72 -9.47
N TYR A 137 0.82 0.62 -9.86
CA TYR A 137 0.42 0.28 -11.22
C TYR A 137 -0.10 1.52 -11.93
N VAL A 138 0.26 1.68 -13.19
CA VAL A 138 -0.22 2.78 -14.04
C VAL A 138 -0.77 2.21 -15.33
N LYS A 139 -2.00 2.62 -15.68
CA LYS A 139 -2.62 2.30 -16.96
C LYS A 139 -2.57 3.51 -17.89
N LEU A 140 -1.97 3.35 -19.06
CA LEU A 140 -1.96 4.37 -20.11
C LEU A 140 -3.35 4.55 -20.73
N LYS A 141 -3.62 5.73 -21.30
CA LYS A 141 -4.83 6.00 -22.09
C LYS A 141 -4.72 5.34 -23.48
N SER A 142 -3.52 5.34 -24.05
CA SER A 142 -3.17 4.71 -25.32
C SER A 142 -1.80 4.03 -25.25
N THR A 143 -1.56 3.01 -26.09
CA THR A 143 -0.24 2.39 -26.23
C THR A 143 0.82 3.34 -26.80
N ALA A 144 0.40 4.47 -27.39
CA ALA A 144 1.30 5.51 -27.86
C ALA A 144 1.87 6.40 -26.74
N ASP A 145 1.29 6.35 -25.52
CA ASP A 145 1.61 7.29 -24.42
C ASP A 145 2.84 6.87 -23.59
N VAL A 146 3.63 5.90 -24.06
CA VAL A 146 4.81 5.39 -23.33
C VAL A 146 5.82 6.50 -23.07
N ALA A 147 6.05 7.39 -24.04
CA ALA A 147 6.96 8.52 -23.86
C ALA A 147 6.51 9.48 -22.75
N ILE A 148 5.19 9.65 -22.58
CA ILE A 148 4.61 10.47 -21.50
C ILE A 148 4.89 9.80 -20.16
N LEU A 149 4.69 8.47 -20.07
CA LEU A 149 5.01 7.69 -18.87
C LEU A 149 6.48 7.81 -18.49
N GLU A 150 7.40 7.64 -19.45
CA GLU A 150 8.84 7.73 -19.21
C GLU A 150 9.27 9.12 -18.72
N GLN A 151 8.71 10.19 -19.32
CA GLN A 151 8.99 11.55 -18.90
C GLN A 151 8.45 11.83 -17.48
N TYR A 152 7.22 11.40 -17.18
CA TYR A 152 6.61 11.63 -15.89
C TYR A 152 7.26 10.79 -14.77
N ALA A 153 7.67 9.56 -15.08
CA ALA A 153 8.45 8.72 -14.16
C ALA A 153 9.78 9.37 -13.79
N LYS A 154 10.51 9.95 -14.77
CA LYS A 154 11.74 10.71 -14.51
C LYS A 154 11.49 11.94 -13.63
N GLN A 155 10.43 12.70 -13.90
CA GLN A 155 10.07 13.89 -13.11
C GLN A 155 9.75 13.58 -11.66
N THR A 156 9.20 12.39 -11.39
CA THR A 156 8.81 11.94 -10.06
C THR A 156 9.86 11.06 -9.38
N ASN A 157 11.03 10.87 -10.01
CA ASN A 157 12.07 9.94 -9.58
C ASN A 157 11.55 8.52 -9.33
N SER A 158 10.59 8.08 -10.15
CA SER A 158 10.03 6.72 -10.14
C SER A 158 10.69 5.86 -11.21
N ILE A 159 10.76 4.56 -10.98
CA ILE A 159 11.33 3.60 -11.93
C ILE A 159 10.20 2.82 -12.61
N ILE A 160 10.24 2.71 -13.94
CA ILE A 160 9.39 1.78 -14.68
C ILE A 160 10.01 0.38 -14.61
N VAL A 161 9.38 -0.52 -13.85
CA VAL A 161 9.88 -1.87 -13.58
C VAL A 161 9.59 -2.78 -14.77
N LYS A 162 8.35 -2.82 -15.24
CA LYS A 162 7.97 -3.61 -16.41
C LYS A 162 6.63 -3.14 -16.98
N GLN A 163 6.42 -3.46 -18.25
CA GLN A 163 5.09 -3.56 -18.83
C GLN A 163 4.51 -4.94 -18.47
N ASP A 164 3.19 -5.03 -18.34
CA ASP A 164 2.51 -6.32 -18.23
C ASP A 164 2.37 -6.97 -19.62
N ASP A 165 2.78 -8.24 -19.74
CA ASP A 165 2.83 -8.95 -21.03
C ASP A 165 1.43 -9.26 -21.59
N PHE A 166 0.41 -9.35 -20.75
CA PHE A 166 -0.97 -9.66 -21.14
C PHE A 166 -1.89 -8.43 -21.15
N MET A 167 -1.44 -7.34 -20.53
CA MET A 167 -2.18 -6.10 -20.39
C MET A 167 -1.32 -4.93 -20.91
N PRO A 168 -1.27 -4.68 -22.23
CA PRO A 168 -0.27 -3.81 -22.85
C PRO A 168 -0.34 -2.33 -22.46
N LEU A 169 -1.44 -1.87 -21.87
CA LEU A 169 -1.57 -0.52 -21.33
C LEU A 169 -1.07 -0.40 -19.88
N TRP A 170 -0.79 -1.51 -19.20
CA TRP A 170 -0.45 -1.55 -17.79
C TRP A 170 1.05 -1.66 -17.57
N TYR A 171 1.54 -0.85 -16.65
CA TYR A 171 2.93 -0.78 -16.25
C TYR A 171 3.05 -0.87 -14.73
N VAL A 172 4.06 -1.61 -14.28
CA VAL A 172 4.49 -1.65 -12.88
C VAL A 172 5.58 -0.61 -12.71
N LEU A 173 5.37 0.33 -11.80
CA LEU A 173 6.33 1.34 -11.40
C LEU A 173 6.75 1.11 -9.95
N SER A 174 7.89 1.67 -9.57
CA SER A 174 8.41 1.63 -8.20
C SER A 174 8.83 3.02 -7.73
N CYS A 175 8.48 3.37 -6.51
CA CYS A 175 9.18 4.42 -5.78
C CYS A 175 10.59 3.93 -5.38
N THR A 176 11.48 4.88 -5.13
CA THR A 176 12.88 4.64 -4.78
C THR A 176 13.26 5.45 -3.56
N LYS A 177 14.47 5.25 -3.02
CA LYS A 177 15.02 6.05 -1.93
C LYS A 177 15.07 7.56 -2.25
N VAL A 178 15.20 7.92 -3.53
CA VAL A 178 15.29 9.31 -3.99
C VAL A 178 13.93 9.87 -4.45
N SER A 179 12.87 9.07 -4.40
CA SER A 179 11.51 9.57 -4.61
C SER A 179 11.08 10.39 -3.38
N ASP A 180 10.53 11.57 -3.62
CA ASP A 180 10.04 12.45 -2.52
C ASP A 180 8.79 11.89 -1.83
N LYS A 181 8.14 10.89 -2.44
CA LYS A 181 6.83 10.35 -2.09
C LYS A 181 6.86 8.82 -2.05
N ASN A 182 5.98 8.24 -1.24
CA ASN A 182 5.76 6.79 -1.23
C ASN A 182 4.88 6.33 -2.43
N ALA A 183 4.74 5.03 -2.62
CA ALA A 183 4.02 4.46 -3.76
C ALA A 183 2.54 4.89 -3.84
N MET A 184 1.84 5.04 -2.71
CA MET A 184 0.45 5.52 -2.68
C MET A 184 0.36 7.00 -3.09
N GLU A 185 1.23 7.84 -2.55
CA GLU A 185 1.27 9.26 -2.90
C GLU A 185 1.65 9.48 -4.38
N LEU A 186 2.55 8.65 -4.92
CA LEU A 186 2.89 8.66 -6.34
C LEU A 186 1.75 8.14 -7.20
N ALA A 187 1.09 7.03 -6.83
CA ALA A 187 -0.08 6.54 -7.55
C ALA A 187 -1.18 7.62 -7.63
N ASN A 188 -1.47 8.29 -6.51
CA ASN A 188 -2.41 9.41 -6.48
C ASN A 188 -1.96 10.55 -7.38
N GLN A 189 -0.69 10.94 -7.33
CA GLN A 189 -0.16 11.99 -8.20
C GLN A 189 -0.26 11.64 -9.69
N PHE A 190 0.02 10.38 -10.06
CA PHE A 190 -0.12 9.91 -11.44
C PHE A 190 -1.58 9.93 -11.88
N PHE A 191 -2.51 9.48 -11.03
CA PHE A 191 -3.94 9.51 -11.33
C PHE A 191 -4.45 10.96 -11.47
N GLU A 192 -4.14 11.82 -10.49
CA GLU A 192 -4.55 13.21 -10.43
C GLU A 192 -3.94 14.08 -11.55
N SER A 193 -2.89 13.60 -12.23
CA SER A 193 -2.31 14.29 -13.39
C SER A 193 -3.21 14.29 -14.63
N ASP A 194 -4.20 13.39 -14.70
CA ASP A 194 -5.01 13.10 -15.89
C ASP A 194 -4.19 12.77 -17.15
N LEU A 195 -2.92 12.41 -17.01
CA LEU A 195 -2.11 11.89 -18.13
C LEU A 195 -2.36 10.39 -18.34
N PHE A 196 -2.82 9.69 -17.30
CA PHE A 196 -3.00 8.24 -17.28
C PHE A 196 -4.46 7.88 -17.01
N GLN A 197 -4.90 6.71 -17.48
CA GLN A 197 -6.28 6.26 -17.28
C GLN A 197 -6.54 5.85 -15.83
N TYR A 198 -5.58 5.13 -15.23
CA TYR A 198 -5.62 4.72 -13.82
C TYR A 198 -4.22 4.73 -13.23
N ALA A 199 -4.13 4.96 -11.92
CA ALA A 199 -2.93 4.67 -11.15
C ALA A 199 -3.31 4.30 -9.71
N GLU A 200 -2.77 3.18 -9.22
CA GLU A 200 -3.12 2.63 -7.90
C GLU A 200 -1.89 2.01 -7.22
N PRO A 201 -1.77 2.13 -5.88
CA PRO A 201 -0.68 1.50 -5.15
C PRO A 201 -0.82 -0.01 -5.11
N ASP A 202 0.31 -0.69 -5.02
CA ASP A 202 0.35 -2.11 -4.68
C ASP A 202 0.30 -2.28 -3.15
N LEU A 203 -0.76 -2.95 -2.67
CA LEU A 203 -1.04 -3.14 -1.26
C LEU A 203 -0.89 -4.63 -0.89
N MET A 204 -0.05 -4.92 0.10
CA MET A 204 0.04 -6.22 0.75
C MET A 204 -1.09 -6.34 1.75
N LEU A 205 -1.99 -7.28 1.54
CA LEU A 205 -3.12 -7.48 2.42
C LEU A 205 -2.90 -8.79 3.18
N ASP A 206 -2.66 -8.68 4.49
CA ASP A 206 -2.65 -9.85 5.35
C ASP A 206 -4.09 -10.33 5.51
N ASN A 207 -4.34 -11.58 5.10
CA ASN A 207 -5.64 -12.21 5.19
C ASN A 207 -6.78 -11.43 4.50
N ILE A 208 -6.64 -11.11 3.20
CA ILE A 208 -7.82 -11.26 2.33
C ILE A 208 -8.05 -12.75 2.16
N LEU A 209 -8.54 -13.41 3.19
CA LEU A 209 -8.95 -14.79 3.08
C LEU A 209 -10.31 -14.87 2.36
N ASN A 210 -10.44 -14.18 1.23
CA ASN A 210 -11.38 -14.57 0.21
C ASN A 210 -10.53 -15.09 -0.95
N CYS A 211 -10.58 -16.40 -1.19
CA CYS A 211 -10.05 -17.00 -2.41
C CYS A 211 -10.83 -16.57 -3.68
N VAL A 212 -11.79 -15.65 -3.50
CA VAL A 212 -12.63 -15.05 -4.53
C VAL A 212 -12.82 -13.56 -4.23
N ASN A 213 -13.35 -12.80 -5.17
CA ASN A 213 -13.58 -11.36 -5.05
C ASN A 213 -15.08 -11.00 -4.87
N ASP A 214 -15.89 -11.93 -4.35
CA ASP A 214 -17.34 -11.74 -4.14
C ASP A 214 -17.62 -11.08 -2.76
N THR A 215 -18.38 -9.98 -2.79
CA THR A 215 -18.83 -9.20 -1.62
C THR A 215 -19.52 -10.05 -0.55
N TYR A 216 -20.29 -11.08 -0.95
CA TYR A 216 -21.05 -11.92 -0.03
C TYR A 216 -20.34 -13.24 0.32
N PHE A 217 -19.15 -13.51 -0.23
CA PHE A 217 -18.38 -14.72 0.10
C PHE A 217 -18.16 -14.96 1.60
N PRO A 218 -17.92 -13.92 2.45
CA PRO A 218 -17.81 -14.13 3.90
C PRO A 218 -19.04 -14.78 4.56
N GLN A 219 -20.21 -14.70 3.91
CA GLN A 219 -21.47 -15.29 4.38
C GLN A 219 -21.64 -16.75 3.94
N GLN A 220 -20.85 -17.23 2.96
CA GLN A 220 -20.96 -18.57 2.37
C GLN A 220 -20.14 -19.60 3.17
N TRP A 221 -20.56 -19.86 4.41
CA TRP A 221 -19.85 -20.76 5.35
C TRP A 221 -19.55 -22.14 4.75
N GLY A 222 -20.42 -22.67 3.87
CA GLY A 222 -20.23 -23.98 3.25
C GLY A 222 -19.00 -24.05 2.34
N LEU A 223 -18.60 -22.92 1.73
CA LEU A 223 -17.42 -22.83 0.86
C LEU A 223 -16.14 -22.56 1.66
N ARG A 224 -16.24 -21.75 2.71
CA ARG A 224 -15.16 -21.43 3.65
C ARG A 224 -15.73 -21.11 5.03
N ASN A 225 -15.46 -21.98 5.99
CA ASN A 225 -15.89 -21.86 7.37
C ASN A 225 -14.71 -21.40 8.25
N THR A 226 -14.73 -20.13 8.61
CA THR A 226 -13.76 -19.51 9.52
C THR A 226 -14.24 -19.52 10.98
N GLY A 227 -15.36 -20.19 11.27
CA GLY A 227 -16.06 -20.11 12.55
C GLY A 227 -17.06 -18.94 12.59
N GLN A 228 -17.44 -18.39 11.43
CA GLN A 228 -18.44 -17.33 11.36
C GLN A 228 -19.78 -17.79 11.96
N PHE A 229 -20.53 -16.83 12.49
CA PHE A 229 -21.84 -17.07 13.13
C PHE A 229 -21.79 -18.03 14.34
N GLY A 230 -20.63 -18.22 14.96
CA GLY A 230 -20.47 -19.09 16.14
C GLY A 230 -20.35 -20.58 15.80
N GLY A 231 -20.08 -20.93 14.55
CA GLY A 231 -19.84 -22.30 14.11
C GLY A 231 -18.43 -22.80 14.43
N ASN A 232 -18.21 -24.11 14.23
CA ASN A 232 -16.89 -24.73 14.35
C ASN A 232 -16.08 -24.50 13.07
N ALA A 233 -14.98 -23.76 13.16
CA ALA A 233 -14.11 -23.45 12.03
C ALA A 233 -13.55 -24.71 11.34
N GLY A 234 -13.37 -24.65 10.01
CA GLY A 234 -12.79 -25.73 9.19
C GLY A 234 -13.75 -26.88 8.84
N ILE A 235 -15.01 -26.79 9.25
CA ILE A 235 -16.08 -27.70 8.82
C ILE A 235 -16.76 -27.10 7.57
N ASP A 236 -16.09 -27.23 6.43
CA ASP A 236 -16.51 -26.76 5.09
C ASP A 236 -16.01 -27.70 3.99
N ILE A 237 -16.37 -27.43 2.73
CA ILE A 237 -15.92 -28.24 1.58
C ILE A 237 -14.50 -27.89 1.10
N ARG A 238 -13.81 -26.98 1.78
CA ARG A 238 -12.48 -26.45 1.44
C ARG A 238 -12.37 -25.96 0.00
N ALA A 239 -13.34 -25.16 -0.43
CA ALA A 239 -13.42 -24.66 -1.80
C ALA A 239 -12.16 -23.85 -2.16
N CYS A 240 -11.69 -22.99 -1.25
CA CYS A 240 -10.49 -22.18 -1.47
C CYS A 240 -9.22 -23.02 -1.71
N ASP A 241 -9.02 -24.07 -0.93
CA ASP A 241 -7.86 -24.95 -1.09
C ASP A 241 -7.94 -25.72 -2.41
N THR A 242 -9.16 -26.15 -2.78
CA THR A 242 -9.42 -26.91 -4.02
C THR A 242 -9.22 -26.04 -5.26
N TRP A 243 -9.63 -24.78 -5.25
CA TRP A 243 -9.47 -23.87 -6.38
C TRP A 243 -8.00 -23.52 -6.70
N ASN A 244 -7.08 -23.71 -5.75
CA ASN A 244 -5.64 -23.65 -6.04
C ASN A 244 -5.17 -24.82 -6.92
N LEU A 245 -5.92 -25.92 -6.96
CA LEU A 245 -5.63 -27.11 -7.79
C LEU A 245 -6.37 -27.06 -9.12
N SER A 246 -7.67 -26.73 -9.10
CA SER A 246 -8.49 -26.59 -10.30
C SER A 246 -9.80 -25.86 -9.98
N THR A 247 -10.26 -25.03 -10.92
CA THR A 247 -11.58 -24.40 -10.89
C THR A 247 -12.62 -25.15 -11.73
N GLY A 248 -12.25 -26.29 -12.30
CA GLY A 248 -13.16 -27.10 -13.13
C GLY A 248 -13.31 -26.60 -14.57
N SER A 249 -12.36 -25.82 -15.10
CA SER A 249 -12.39 -25.39 -16.51
C SER A 249 -12.46 -26.60 -17.46
N ASN A 250 -13.26 -26.48 -18.53
CA ASN A 250 -13.52 -27.52 -19.52
C ASN A 250 -14.23 -28.79 -18.99
N ILE A 251 -14.90 -28.69 -17.84
CA ILE A 251 -15.77 -29.75 -17.31
C ILE A 251 -17.23 -29.37 -17.59
N ASN A 252 -17.99 -30.30 -18.17
CA ASN A 252 -19.42 -30.15 -18.35
C ASN A 252 -20.16 -30.67 -17.12
N VAL A 253 -21.05 -29.84 -16.54
CA VAL A 253 -21.91 -30.22 -15.42
C VAL A 253 -23.34 -30.26 -15.92
N ALA A 254 -23.99 -31.41 -15.85
CA ALA A 254 -25.42 -31.55 -16.12
C ALA A 254 -26.22 -31.30 -14.82
N VAL A 255 -27.10 -30.31 -14.84
CA VAL A 255 -28.01 -29.99 -13.73
C VAL A 255 -29.43 -30.38 -14.15
N VAL A 256 -30.04 -31.30 -13.40
CA VAL A 256 -31.43 -31.72 -13.60
C VAL A 256 -32.26 -31.11 -12.48
N ASP A 257 -32.89 -29.97 -12.79
CA ASP A 257 -33.66 -29.13 -11.86
C ASP A 257 -34.80 -28.43 -12.64
N GLU A 258 -35.56 -27.56 -11.99
CA GLU A 258 -36.67 -26.80 -12.61
C GLU A 258 -36.18 -25.69 -13.57
N GLY A 259 -34.87 -25.46 -13.65
CA GLY A 259 -34.23 -24.50 -14.56
C GLY A 259 -33.25 -23.57 -13.85
N ILE A 260 -32.66 -22.64 -14.61
CA ILE A 260 -31.76 -21.58 -14.11
C ILE A 260 -32.16 -20.23 -14.72
N GLN A 261 -31.86 -19.11 -14.05
CA GLN A 261 -32.05 -17.74 -14.54
C GLN A 261 -30.73 -17.08 -14.91
#